data_AF-A0A7C2Q7F7-F1
#
_entry.id   AF-A0A7C2Q7F7-F1
#
_cell.length_a   1.000
_cell.length_b   1.000
_cell.length_c   1.000
_cell.angle_alpha   90.00
_cell.angle_beta   90.00
_cell.angle_gamma   90.00
#
_symmetry.space_group_name_H-M   'P 1'
#
loop_
_entity.id
_entity.type
_entity.pdbx_description
1 polymer ?
#
loop_
_entity_poly.entity_id
_entity_poly.type
_entity_poly.pdbx_seq_one_letter_code
_entity_poly.pdbx_strand_id
1 'polypeptide(L)'
;MNVRQYLQNTCVGWQLKAHLFSFIFREERWQKQMLPEWIKRVADLLNRLPPEQACREISTIFVGVPAHAAGSLARRVADLIVQDKETLLYVADFLSYHEQVDEAQTLVWRGIRLYETDTDVWESAFKISLRSVLYSTPFPEWRRAYVRYQYLVANAPPQIRDHPSIAPYLLFSGEKTRHLSELPAICLLFWQSGMVERAREWLGRWWNALRTQNVVPDAALRVAVWYMLGLGMFAEAATDSLAREPLTDLVVIAKWFDGSPLPHPEKGSKAHALHMFIRWSEYLMERRRPPLSTVWRSLWLAQGQDQVFVSQMLLTATFGLHKHRRRRNFMCRLERSRVEWFLPYLHLLCIATARLGWEAETRFLWQRISAFDVAYPRKEELHRFLRQSLPTTELE
;
A
#
# COMPACT_ATOMS: atom_id res chain seq x y z
N MET A 1 16.69 -39.74 -2.92
CA MET A 1 16.47 -38.29 -2.77
C MET A 1 16.46 -37.98 -1.28
N ASN A 2 17.31 -37.07 -0.80
CA ASN A 2 17.42 -36.79 0.64
C ASN A 2 16.10 -36.20 1.16
N VAL A 3 15.59 -36.65 2.31
CA VAL A 3 14.32 -36.18 2.92
C VAL A 3 14.30 -34.65 3.00
N ARG A 4 15.46 -34.06 3.28
CA ARG A 4 15.71 -32.61 3.29
C ARG A 4 15.38 -31.92 1.96
N GLN A 5 15.83 -32.50 0.85
CA GLN A 5 15.65 -31.95 -0.50
C GLN A 5 14.23 -32.20 -1.02
N TYR A 6 13.59 -33.29 -0.58
CA TYR A 6 12.17 -33.55 -0.82
C TYR A 6 11.27 -32.50 -0.14
N LEU A 7 11.53 -32.16 1.13
CA LEU A 7 10.75 -31.18 1.87
C LEU A 7 10.89 -29.77 1.27
N GLN A 8 12.11 -29.36 0.88
CA GLN A 8 12.35 -28.08 0.20
C GLN A 8 11.64 -27.99 -1.16
N ASN A 9 11.80 -29.01 -2.01
CA ASN A 9 11.11 -29.07 -3.30
C ASN A 9 9.57 -29.07 -3.13
N THR A 10 9.08 -29.62 -2.01
CA THR A 10 7.66 -29.62 -1.67
C THR A 10 7.20 -28.22 -1.25
N CYS A 11 7.95 -27.51 -0.39
CA CYS A 11 7.65 -26.12 -0.02
C CYS A 11 7.64 -25.18 -1.22
N VAL A 12 8.66 -25.27 -2.09
CA VAL A 12 8.73 -24.50 -3.34
C VAL A 12 7.59 -24.88 -4.30
N GLY A 13 7.26 -26.17 -4.40
CA GLY A 13 6.11 -26.65 -5.15
C GLY A 13 4.77 -26.13 -4.62
N TRP A 14 4.66 -25.92 -3.31
CA TRP A 14 3.48 -25.32 -2.66
C TRP A 14 3.43 -23.80 -2.79
N GLN A 15 4.58 -23.10 -2.86
CA GLN A 15 4.66 -21.67 -3.20
C GLN A 15 4.22 -21.43 -4.64
N LEU A 16 4.70 -22.23 -5.59
CA LEU A 16 4.28 -22.16 -6.99
C LEU A 16 2.78 -22.41 -7.12
N LYS A 17 2.27 -23.41 -6.38
CA LYS A 17 0.83 -23.65 -6.26
C LYS A 17 0.09 -22.46 -5.64
N ALA A 18 0.59 -21.83 -4.58
CA ALA A 18 -0.04 -20.66 -3.95
C ALA A 18 -0.14 -19.46 -4.91
N HIS A 19 0.92 -19.20 -5.68
CA HIS A 19 0.92 -18.17 -6.74
C HIS A 19 -0.06 -18.52 -7.87
N LEU A 20 -0.09 -19.78 -8.31
CA LEU A 20 -1.06 -20.24 -9.30
C LEU A 20 -2.49 -20.19 -8.73
N PHE A 21 -2.68 -20.47 -7.44
CA PHE A 21 -3.98 -20.47 -6.77
C PHE A 21 -4.54 -19.05 -6.60
N SER A 22 -3.72 -18.08 -6.19
CA SER A 22 -4.12 -16.67 -6.09
C SER A 22 -4.40 -16.06 -7.47
N PHE A 23 -3.70 -16.52 -8.51
CA PHE A 23 -3.91 -16.09 -9.88
C PHE A 23 -5.16 -16.72 -10.54
N ILE A 24 -5.38 -18.02 -10.35
CA ILE A 24 -6.44 -18.80 -11.02
C ILE A 24 -7.79 -18.68 -10.27
N PHE A 25 -7.80 -18.74 -8.94
CA PHE A 25 -9.04 -18.79 -8.17
C PHE A 25 -9.44 -17.41 -7.66
N ARG A 26 -10.02 -16.60 -8.54
CA ARG A 26 -10.68 -15.32 -8.20
C ARG A 26 -12.07 -15.48 -7.58
N GLU A 27 -12.58 -16.71 -7.50
CA GLU A 27 -13.86 -17.01 -6.86
C GLU A 27 -13.68 -17.26 -5.36
N GLU A 28 -14.32 -16.42 -4.57
CA GLU A 28 -14.28 -16.37 -3.09
C GLU A 28 -14.58 -17.74 -2.43
N ARG A 29 -15.38 -18.58 -3.09
CA ARG A 29 -15.74 -19.93 -2.64
C ARG A 29 -14.54 -20.88 -2.57
N TRP A 30 -13.68 -20.86 -3.59
CA TRP A 30 -12.52 -21.77 -3.66
C TRP A 30 -11.39 -21.30 -2.76
N GLN A 31 -11.19 -19.98 -2.64
CA GLN A 31 -10.25 -19.40 -1.68
C GLN A 31 -10.62 -19.77 -0.23
N LYS A 32 -11.91 -19.71 0.13
CA LYS A 32 -12.41 -20.08 1.46
C LYS A 32 -12.19 -21.55 1.81
N GLN A 33 -12.16 -22.45 0.83
CA GLN A 33 -11.99 -23.89 1.07
C GLN A 33 -10.51 -24.33 1.07
N MET A 34 -9.72 -23.89 0.11
CA MET A 34 -8.36 -24.43 -0.07
C MET A 34 -7.29 -23.70 0.73
N LEU A 35 -7.49 -22.40 1.00
CA LEU A 35 -6.49 -21.59 1.69
C LEU A 35 -6.22 -22.05 3.13
N PRO A 36 -7.24 -22.38 3.96
CA PRO A 36 -7.00 -22.89 5.31
C PRO A 36 -6.20 -24.20 5.31
N GLU A 37 -6.47 -25.09 4.35
CA GLU A 37 -5.76 -26.36 4.22
C GLU A 37 -4.31 -26.14 3.76
N TRP A 38 -4.08 -25.25 2.79
CA TRP A 38 -2.74 -24.86 2.39
C TRP A 38 -1.94 -24.27 3.56
N ILE A 39 -2.53 -23.31 4.29
CA ILE A 39 -1.93 -22.69 5.48
C ILE A 39 -1.55 -23.77 6.51
N LYS A 40 -2.47 -24.71 6.79
CA LYS A 40 -2.22 -25.82 7.73
C LYS A 40 -1.04 -26.68 7.26
N ARG A 41 -1.04 -27.11 6.00
CA ARG A 41 0.01 -27.99 5.45
C ARG A 41 1.37 -27.30 5.45
N VAL A 42 1.43 -26.02 5.08
CA VAL A 42 2.69 -25.25 5.10
C VAL A 42 3.20 -25.09 6.53
N ALA A 43 2.33 -24.75 7.48
CA ALA A 43 2.72 -24.66 8.89
C ALA A 43 3.22 -26.02 9.43
N ASP A 44 2.51 -27.12 9.14
CA ASP A 44 2.90 -28.47 9.55
C ASP A 44 4.26 -28.88 8.95
N LEU A 45 4.55 -28.48 7.71
CA LEU A 45 5.85 -28.72 7.07
C LEU A 45 6.96 -27.91 7.72
N LEU A 46 6.74 -26.62 7.96
CA LEU A 46 7.71 -25.74 8.60
C LEU A 46 8.05 -26.22 10.02
N ASN A 47 7.06 -26.67 10.78
CA ASN A 47 7.24 -27.21 12.13
C ASN A 47 8.00 -28.56 12.16
N ARG A 48 8.15 -29.24 11.02
CA ARG A 48 8.95 -30.48 10.89
C ARG A 48 10.39 -30.21 10.48
N LEU A 49 10.72 -29.00 10.05
CA LEU A 49 12.08 -28.63 9.70
C LEU A 49 12.88 -28.24 10.95
N PRO A 50 14.22 -28.40 10.94
CA PRO A 50 15.07 -27.80 11.96
C PRO A 50 14.83 -26.28 12.05
N PRO A 51 14.83 -25.67 13.24
CA PRO A 51 14.52 -24.26 13.46
C PRO A 51 15.21 -23.27 12.50
N GLU A 52 16.52 -23.38 12.35
CA GLU A 52 17.32 -22.51 11.46
C GLU A 52 16.89 -22.64 9.99
N GLN A 53 16.53 -23.85 9.57
CA GLN A 53 16.05 -24.10 8.20
C GLN A 53 14.62 -23.61 8.04
N ALA A 54 13.76 -23.81 9.04
CA ALA A 54 12.40 -23.30 9.04
C ALA A 54 12.36 -21.77 8.89
N CYS A 55 13.24 -21.04 9.58
CA CYS A 55 13.33 -19.58 9.48
C CYS A 55 13.68 -19.11 8.04
N ARG A 56 14.66 -19.75 7.40
CA ARG A 56 15.03 -19.45 6.00
C ARG A 56 13.87 -19.71 5.02
N GLU A 57 13.17 -20.81 5.21
CA GLU A 57 12.02 -21.15 4.37
C GLU A 57 10.83 -20.21 4.63
N ILE A 58 10.62 -19.76 5.87
CA ILE A 58 9.61 -18.75 6.22
C ILE A 58 9.84 -17.46 5.41
N SER A 59 11.05 -16.90 5.45
CA SER A 59 11.36 -15.68 4.70
C SER A 59 11.09 -15.87 3.19
N THR A 60 11.46 -17.02 2.63
CA THR A 60 11.18 -17.36 1.22
C THR A 60 9.68 -17.48 0.94
N ILE A 61 8.90 -18.09 1.83
CA ILE A 61 7.44 -18.22 1.69
C ILE A 61 6.77 -16.85 1.72
N PHE A 62 7.20 -15.98 2.62
CA PHE A 62 6.60 -14.65 2.77
C PHE A 62 6.91 -13.72 1.59
N VAL A 63 7.97 -13.95 0.81
CA VAL A 63 8.17 -13.27 -0.49
C VAL A 63 7.00 -13.53 -1.47
N GLY A 64 6.37 -14.70 -1.40
CA GLY A 64 5.36 -15.15 -2.36
C GLY A 64 3.95 -15.35 -1.80
N VAL A 65 3.75 -15.19 -0.50
CA VAL A 65 2.46 -15.50 0.14
C VAL A 65 1.40 -14.47 -0.26
N PRO A 66 0.16 -14.89 -0.60
CA PRO A 66 -0.93 -13.95 -0.78
C PRO A 66 -1.20 -13.15 0.50
N ALA A 67 -1.34 -11.82 0.40
CA ALA A 67 -1.53 -10.92 1.55
C ALA A 67 -2.64 -11.37 2.51
N HIS A 68 -3.77 -11.85 1.98
CA HIS A 68 -4.92 -12.32 2.77
C HIS A 68 -4.68 -13.65 3.50
N ALA A 69 -3.61 -14.39 3.16
CA ALA A 69 -3.19 -15.62 3.83
C ALA A 69 -2.07 -15.39 4.85
N ALA A 70 -1.33 -14.29 4.70
CA ALA A 70 -0.11 -14.00 5.43
C ALA A 70 -0.32 -13.96 6.95
N GLY A 71 -1.33 -13.23 7.44
CA GLY A 71 -1.60 -13.11 8.87
C GLY A 71 -1.97 -14.46 9.51
N SER A 72 -2.76 -15.28 8.81
CA SER A 72 -3.15 -16.61 9.31
C SER A 72 -1.98 -17.60 9.33
N LEU A 73 -1.08 -17.53 8.34
CA LEU A 73 0.15 -18.32 8.36
C LEU A 73 1.08 -17.85 9.48
N ALA A 74 1.32 -16.54 9.59
CA ALA A 74 2.17 -15.94 10.62
C ALA A 74 1.73 -16.35 12.04
N ARG A 75 0.42 -16.34 12.33
CA ARG A 75 -0.12 -16.81 13.61
C ARG A 75 0.24 -18.26 13.93
N ARG A 76 0.28 -19.15 12.94
CA ARG A 76 0.57 -20.57 13.14
C ARG A 76 2.05 -20.90 13.29
N VAL A 77 2.92 -20.07 12.72
CA VAL A 77 4.38 -20.26 12.76
C VAL A 77 5.08 -19.16 13.55
N ALA A 78 4.33 -18.44 14.41
CA ALA A 78 4.84 -17.31 15.19
C ALA A 78 6.02 -17.71 16.07
N ASP A 79 5.97 -18.90 16.66
CA ASP A 79 7.04 -19.41 17.53
C ASP A 79 8.32 -19.73 16.78
N LEU A 80 8.25 -19.98 15.46
CA LEU A 80 9.42 -20.13 14.59
C LEU A 80 9.92 -18.76 14.14
N ILE A 81 9.01 -17.85 13.76
CA ILE A 81 9.36 -16.49 13.29
C ILE A 81 10.20 -15.73 14.32
N VAL A 82 9.83 -15.82 15.61
CA VAL A 82 10.49 -15.03 16.66
C VAL A 82 11.85 -15.58 17.10
N GLN A 83 12.27 -16.76 16.61
CA GLN A 83 13.57 -17.35 16.97
C GLN A 83 14.74 -16.72 16.22
N ASP A 84 14.48 -16.13 15.06
CA ASP A 84 15.47 -15.45 14.24
C ASP A 84 15.09 -13.99 14.07
N LYS A 85 15.97 -13.08 14.51
CA LYS A 85 15.70 -11.63 14.51
C LYS A 85 15.43 -11.11 13.09
N GLU A 86 16.22 -11.55 12.11
CA GLU A 86 16.07 -11.09 10.72
C GLU A 86 14.70 -11.50 10.14
N THR A 87 14.31 -12.75 10.34
CA THR A 87 13.00 -13.29 9.94
C THR A 87 11.86 -12.57 10.65
N LEU A 88 11.98 -12.32 11.96
CA LEU A 88 11.01 -11.54 12.73
C LEU A 88 10.80 -10.15 12.12
N LEU A 89 11.88 -9.39 11.92
CA LEU A 89 11.81 -8.03 11.40
C LEU A 89 11.22 -8.01 9.98
N TYR A 90 11.66 -8.94 9.13
CA TYR A 90 11.15 -9.09 7.77
C TYR A 90 9.64 -9.40 7.73
N VAL A 91 9.19 -10.40 8.49
CA VAL A 91 7.78 -10.82 8.50
C VAL A 91 6.89 -9.74 9.14
N ALA A 92 7.35 -9.08 10.20
CA ALA A 92 6.61 -7.99 10.81
C ALA A 92 6.41 -6.80 9.86
N ASP A 93 7.46 -6.39 9.13
CA ASP A 93 7.36 -5.33 8.12
C ASP A 93 6.44 -5.74 6.96
N PHE A 94 6.54 -6.99 6.50
CA PHE A 94 5.66 -7.54 5.46
C PHE A 94 4.18 -7.52 5.88
N LEU A 95 3.86 -8.02 7.08
CA LEU A 95 2.49 -8.05 7.59
C LEU A 95 1.92 -6.64 7.77
N SER A 96 2.72 -5.72 8.32
CA SER A 96 2.35 -4.31 8.46
C SER A 96 2.09 -3.66 7.09
N TYR A 97 2.95 -3.95 6.10
CA TYR A 97 2.78 -3.49 4.73
C TYR A 97 1.45 -3.98 4.11
N HIS A 98 1.04 -5.21 4.43
CA HIS A 98 -0.18 -5.82 3.93
C HIS A 98 -1.40 -5.68 4.86
N GLU A 99 -1.40 -4.65 5.70
CA GLU A 99 -2.52 -4.29 6.59
C GLU A 99 -2.90 -5.37 7.62
N GLN A 100 -2.01 -6.34 7.86
CA GLN A 100 -2.12 -7.34 8.94
C GLN A 100 -1.44 -6.80 10.20
N VAL A 101 -1.88 -5.61 10.64
CA VAL A 101 -1.20 -4.83 11.69
C VAL A 101 -1.29 -5.50 13.06
N ASP A 102 -2.41 -6.15 13.37
CA ASP A 102 -2.59 -6.88 14.63
C ASP A 102 -1.59 -8.04 14.75
N GLU A 103 -1.42 -8.81 13.67
CA GLU A 103 -0.43 -9.89 13.61
C GLU A 103 1.01 -9.34 13.66
N ALA A 104 1.31 -8.27 12.93
CA ALA A 104 2.61 -7.62 12.98
C ALA A 104 2.96 -7.14 14.40
N GLN A 105 2.02 -6.46 15.07
CA GLN A 105 2.17 -6.01 16.46
C GLN A 105 2.37 -7.18 17.42
N THR A 106 1.63 -8.28 17.24
CA THR A 106 1.79 -9.48 18.06
C THR A 106 3.21 -10.06 17.94
N LEU A 107 3.77 -10.11 16.73
CA LEU A 107 5.12 -10.61 16.50
C LEU A 107 6.18 -9.71 17.13
N VAL A 108 6.12 -8.39 16.90
CA VAL A 108 7.12 -7.47 17.49
C VAL A 108 7.05 -7.44 19.01
N TRP A 109 5.87 -7.58 19.62
CA TRP A 109 5.77 -7.69 21.09
C TRP A 109 6.39 -8.97 21.63
N ARG A 110 6.28 -10.09 20.91
CA ARG A 110 7.01 -11.32 21.24
C ARG A 110 8.51 -11.12 21.06
N GLY A 111 8.91 -10.44 19.99
CA GLY A 111 10.30 -10.05 19.73
C GLY A 111 10.88 -9.20 20.86
N ILE A 112 10.19 -8.16 21.30
CA ILE A 112 10.62 -7.29 22.40
C ILE A 112 10.91 -8.12 23.65
N ARG A 113 10.08 -9.12 24.00
CA ARG A 113 10.33 -9.98 25.17
C ARG A 113 11.59 -10.87 25.04
N LEU A 114 12.00 -11.18 23.82
CA LEU A 114 13.18 -12.01 23.55
C LEU A 114 14.45 -11.17 23.36
N TYR A 115 14.28 -9.94 22.88
CA TYR A 115 15.34 -9.00 22.50
C TYR A 115 15.11 -7.64 23.18
N GLU A 116 14.93 -7.64 24.51
CA GLU A 116 14.43 -6.49 25.28
C GLU A 116 15.26 -5.21 25.13
N THR A 117 16.55 -5.34 24.85
CA THR A 117 17.47 -4.21 24.68
C THR A 117 17.86 -3.95 23.23
N ASP A 118 17.31 -4.70 22.26
CA ASP A 118 17.69 -4.60 20.86
C ASP A 118 16.93 -3.45 20.17
N THR A 119 17.67 -2.43 19.77
CA THR A 119 17.10 -1.23 19.15
C THR A 119 16.37 -1.51 17.85
N ASP A 120 16.80 -2.47 17.03
CA ASP A 120 16.16 -2.76 15.73
C ASP A 120 14.74 -3.28 15.92
N VAL A 121 14.55 -4.10 16.95
CA VAL A 121 13.24 -4.67 17.31
C VAL A 121 12.30 -3.58 17.81
N TRP A 122 12.80 -2.68 18.67
CA TRP A 122 12.04 -1.53 19.14
C TRP A 122 11.69 -0.57 18.00
N GLU A 123 12.64 -0.26 17.12
CA GLU A 123 12.42 0.59 15.96
C GLU A 123 11.34 0.03 15.05
N SER A 124 11.38 -1.28 14.77
CA SER A 124 10.34 -1.97 14.02
C SER A 124 8.97 -1.87 14.69
N ALA A 125 8.89 -2.05 16.01
CA ALA A 125 7.65 -1.90 16.77
C ALA A 125 7.08 -0.46 16.69
N PHE A 126 7.94 0.55 16.81
CA PHE A 126 7.56 1.96 16.68
C PHE A 126 7.12 2.30 15.26
N LYS A 127 7.85 1.84 14.24
CA LYS A 127 7.49 2.01 12.83
C LYS A 127 6.12 1.43 12.52
N ILE A 128 5.85 0.19 12.93
CA ILE A 128 4.57 -0.49 12.71
C ILE A 128 3.44 0.22 13.47
N SER A 129 3.66 0.60 14.72
CA SER A 129 2.65 1.26 15.54
C SER A 129 2.33 2.66 15.05
N LEU A 130 3.34 3.44 14.66
CA LEU A 130 3.14 4.77 14.09
C LEU A 130 2.42 4.68 12.75
N ARG A 131 2.80 3.74 11.88
CA ARG A 131 2.06 3.47 10.64
C ARG A 131 0.59 3.17 10.93
N SER A 132 0.31 2.31 11.92
CA SER A 132 -1.07 2.03 12.34
C SER A 132 -1.79 3.32 12.70
N VAL A 133 -1.19 4.20 13.52
CA VAL A 133 -1.81 5.46 13.93
C VAL A 133 -2.11 6.35 12.73
N LEU A 134 -1.12 6.60 11.88
CA LEU A 134 -1.23 7.54 10.77
C LEU A 134 -2.15 7.04 9.64
N TYR A 135 -2.32 5.72 9.52
CA TYR A 135 -3.12 5.07 8.48
C TYR A 135 -4.51 4.67 8.98
N SER A 136 -4.79 4.77 10.29
CA SER A 136 -6.08 4.34 10.87
C SER A 136 -7.15 5.39 10.69
N THR A 137 -8.24 4.97 10.07
CA THR A 137 -9.40 5.78 9.77
C THR A 137 -10.60 4.82 9.75
N PRO A 138 -11.77 5.15 10.36
CA PRO A 138 -12.19 6.40 10.99
C PRO A 138 -11.64 6.63 12.42
N PHE A 139 -11.98 7.76 13.05
CA PHE A 139 -11.47 8.21 14.36
C PHE A 139 -11.48 7.16 15.50
N PRO A 140 -12.48 6.26 15.61
CA PRO A 140 -12.43 5.15 16.59
C PRO A 140 -11.26 4.18 16.37
N GLU A 141 -10.89 3.91 15.12
CA GLU A 141 -9.74 3.07 14.77
C GLU A 141 -8.43 3.80 15.08
N TRP A 142 -8.35 5.09 14.72
CA TRP A 142 -7.25 5.95 15.10
C TRP A 142 -7.02 5.94 16.62
N ARG A 143 -8.08 6.11 17.42
CA ARG A 143 -7.98 6.12 18.88
C ARG A 143 -7.42 4.80 19.42
N ARG A 144 -7.86 3.66 18.88
CA ARG A 144 -7.33 2.34 19.26
C ARG A 144 -5.85 2.21 18.91
N ALA A 145 -5.46 2.60 17.70
CA ALA A 145 -4.07 2.59 17.28
C ALA A 145 -3.20 3.51 18.15
N TYR A 146 -3.70 4.71 18.48
CA TYR A 146 -3.00 5.69 19.31
C TYR A 146 -2.79 5.18 20.74
N VAL A 147 -3.78 4.53 21.33
CA VAL A 147 -3.63 3.90 22.66
C VAL A 147 -2.55 2.83 22.65
N ARG A 148 -2.49 1.98 21.61
CA ARG A 148 -1.43 0.96 21.49
C ARG A 148 -0.05 1.58 21.31
N TYR A 149 0.05 2.63 20.49
CA TYR A 149 1.28 3.38 20.30
C TYR A 149 1.75 4.04 21.62
N GLN A 150 0.84 4.66 22.38
CA GLN A 150 1.15 5.21 23.71
C GLN A 150 1.59 4.13 24.71
N TYR A 151 0.95 2.96 24.66
CA TYR A 151 1.37 1.82 25.46
C TYR A 151 2.80 1.38 25.09
N LEU A 152 3.16 1.34 23.81
CA LEU A 152 4.53 1.05 23.37
C LEU A 152 5.54 2.09 23.90
N VAL A 153 5.20 3.39 23.79
CA VAL A 153 6.03 4.50 24.31
C VAL A 153 6.26 4.34 25.82
N ALA A 154 5.22 4.00 26.58
CA ALA A 154 5.30 3.86 28.03
C ALA A 154 6.13 2.65 28.48
N ASN A 155 6.20 1.59 27.67
CA ASN A 155 6.97 0.38 27.98
C ASN A 155 8.41 0.43 27.46
N ALA A 156 8.76 1.40 26.62
CA ALA A 156 10.11 1.52 26.09
C ALA A 156 11.11 1.96 27.20
N PRO A 157 12.20 1.20 27.44
CA PRO A 157 13.24 1.58 28.39
C PRO A 157 13.82 2.97 28.07
N PRO A 158 14.33 3.72 29.07
CA PRO A 158 14.96 5.03 28.83
C PRO A 158 16.04 4.98 27.74
N GLN A 159 16.90 3.95 27.74
CA GLN A 159 17.97 3.81 26.75
C GLN A 159 17.44 3.68 25.31
N ILE A 160 16.28 3.04 25.13
CA ILE A 160 15.61 2.92 23.84
C ILE A 160 14.96 4.24 23.44
N ARG A 161 14.29 4.93 24.38
CA ARG A 161 13.61 6.20 24.10
C ARG A 161 14.58 7.31 23.70
N ASP A 162 15.75 7.33 24.32
CA ASP A 162 16.80 8.32 24.05
C ASP A 162 17.62 7.96 22.80
N HIS A 163 17.39 6.80 22.19
CA HIS A 163 18.13 6.36 21.01
C HIS A 163 17.80 7.23 19.78
N PRO A 164 18.82 7.71 19.03
CA PRO A 164 18.61 8.59 17.88
C PRO A 164 17.71 8.02 16.77
N SER A 165 17.73 6.69 16.56
CA SER A 165 16.85 6.06 15.56
C SER A 165 15.38 5.97 16.02
N ILE A 166 15.12 6.03 17.34
CA ILE A 166 13.77 5.94 17.92
C ILE A 166 13.13 7.32 18.07
N ALA A 167 13.94 8.34 18.39
CA ALA A 167 13.48 9.71 18.63
C ALA A 167 12.49 10.27 17.57
N PRO A 168 12.67 10.05 16.24
CA PRO A 168 11.72 10.54 15.23
C PRO A 168 10.31 9.95 15.41
N TYR A 169 10.21 8.71 15.85
CA TYR A 169 8.92 8.04 16.05
C TYR A 169 8.21 8.58 17.28
N LEU A 170 8.92 9.10 18.29
CA LEU A 170 8.36 9.67 19.52
C LEU A 170 7.78 11.07 19.33
N LEU A 171 8.04 11.73 18.20
CA LEU A 171 7.45 13.02 17.85
C LEU A 171 5.93 13.06 18.06
N PHE A 172 5.24 11.96 17.76
CA PHE A 172 3.77 11.88 17.80
C PHE A 172 3.19 11.57 19.20
N SER A 173 4.04 11.31 20.20
CA SER A 173 3.61 11.04 21.57
C SER A 173 3.70 12.25 22.50
N GLY A 174 4.46 13.28 22.13
CA GLY A 174 4.67 14.48 22.95
C GLY A 174 3.40 15.27 23.22
N GLU A 175 3.29 15.88 24.40
CA GLU A 175 2.10 16.63 24.83
C GLU A 175 1.74 17.77 23.86
N LYS A 176 2.75 18.48 23.36
CA LYS A 176 2.58 19.57 22.38
C LYS A 176 2.40 19.09 20.95
N THR A 177 2.79 17.86 20.63
CA THR A 177 2.88 17.33 19.25
C THR A 177 1.93 16.17 18.98
N ARG A 178 1.18 15.70 19.98
CA ARG A 178 0.14 14.67 19.87
C ARG A 178 -0.84 14.96 18.74
N HIS A 179 -1.25 16.22 18.60
CA HIS A 179 -2.19 16.65 17.58
C HIS A 179 -1.72 16.26 16.17
N LEU A 180 -0.40 16.20 15.91
CA LEU A 180 0.16 15.78 14.61
C LEU A 180 -0.29 14.38 14.19
N SER A 181 -0.60 13.51 15.14
CA SER A 181 -1.12 12.16 14.86
C SER A 181 -2.60 12.14 14.53
N GLU A 182 -3.36 13.16 14.94
CA GLU A 182 -4.82 13.31 14.70
C GLU A 182 -5.10 13.96 13.33
N LEU A 183 -4.15 14.77 12.83
CA LEU A 183 -4.29 15.55 11.61
C LEU A 183 -4.62 14.74 10.35
N PRO A 184 -4.06 13.54 10.08
CA PRO A 184 -4.46 12.73 8.93
C PRO A 184 -5.95 12.39 8.94
N ALA A 185 -6.49 11.93 10.07
CA ALA A 185 -7.89 11.57 10.20
C ALA A 185 -8.82 12.79 10.01
N ILE A 186 -8.39 13.97 10.51
CA ILE A 186 -9.12 15.23 10.32
C ILE A 186 -9.10 15.67 8.85
N CYS A 187 -7.94 15.60 8.19
CA CYS A 187 -7.82 15.92 6.76
C CYS A 187 -8.74 15.04 5.92
N LEU A 188 -8.77 13.73 6.20
CA LEU A 188 -9.66 12.81 5.51
C LEU A 188 -11.13 13.13 5.78
N LEU A 189 -11.51 13.51 6.99
CA LEU A 189 -12.88 13.88 7.33
C LEU A 189 -13.35 15.11 6.54
N PHE A 190 -12.53 16.16 6.46
CA PHE A 190 -12.85 17.33 5.65
C PHE A 190 -12.98 16.97 4.17
N TRP A 191 -12.06 16.15 3.67
CA TRP A 191 -12.08 15.68 2.31
C TRP A 191 -13.33 14.84 2.01
N GLN A 192 -13.68 13.84 2.83
CA GLN A 192 -14.91 13.03 2.66
C GLN A 192 -16.18 13.87 2.75
N SER A 193 -16.14 15.00 3.44
CA SER A 193 -17.26 15.96 3.57
C SER A 193 -17.32 16.97 2.41
N GLY A 194 -16.46 16.85 1.39
CA GLY A 194 -16.37 17.79 0.26
C GLY A 194 -15.75 19.15 0.60
N MET A 195 -15.20 19.32 1.81
CA MET A 195 -14.54 20.55 2.25
C MET A 195 -13.06 20.57 1.83
N VAL A 196 -12.79 20.56 0.53
CA VAL A 196 -11.43 20.39 -0.03
C VAL A 196 -10.48 21.51 0.38
N GLU A 197 -10.92 22.78 0.34
CA GLU A 197 -10.07 23.90 0.75
C GLU A 197 -9.65 23.80 2.22
N ARG A 198 -10.55 23.35 3.09
CA ARG A 198 -10.19 23.07 4.49
C ARG A 198 -9.21 21.90 4.59
N ALA A 199 -9.42 20.83 3.84
CA ALA A 199 -8.48 19.70 3.82
C ALA A 199 -7.07 20.15 3.38
N ARG A 200 -6.97 21.02 2.35
CA ARG A 200 -5.72 21.62 1.87
C ARG A 200 -5.07 22.49 2.95
N GLU A 201 -5.83 23.37 3.59
CA GLU A 201 -5.34 24.22 4.67
C GLU A 201 -4.77 23.40 5.83
N TRP A 202 -5.51 22.38 6.28
CA TRP A 202 -5.09 21.50 7.37
C TRP A 202 -3.86 20.66 7.00
N LEU A 203 -3.80 20.13 5.78
CA LEU A 203 -2.63 19.43 5.28
C LEU A 203 -1.41 20.35 5.20
N GLY A 204 -1.58 21.58 4.74
CA GLY A 204 -0.52 22.59 4.71
C GLY A 204 0.02 22.91 6.10
N ARG A 205 -0.87 23.08 7.09
CA ARG A 205 -0.47 23.26 8.50
C ARG A 205 0.31 22.06 9.03
N TRP A 206 -0.16 20.85 8.74
CA TRP A 206 0.51 19.62 9.16
C TRP A 206 1.91 19.49 8.52
N TRP A 207 2.00 19.70 7.21
CA TRP A 207 3.26 19.68 6.49
C TRP A 207 4.26 20.69 7.03
N ASN A 208 3.81 21.92 7.30
CA ASN A 208 4.63 22.96 7.92
C ASN A 208 5.17 22.52 9.29
N ALA A 209 4.34 21.87 10.11
CA ALA A 209 4.77 21.37 11.41
C ALA A 209 5.75 20.19 11.31
N LEU A 210 5.66 19.36 10.26
CA LEU A 210 6.66 18.32 9.98
C LEU A 210 8.00 18.93 9.52
N ARG A 211 7.95 19.98 8.69
CA ARG A 211 9.16 20.67 8.19
C ARG A 211 10.00 21.34 9.27
N THR A 212 9.40 21.71 10.40
CA THR A 212 10.14 22.28 11.53
C THR A 212 10.84 21.23 12.40
N GLN A 213 10.69 19.95 12.08
CA GLN A 213 11.33 18.86 12.81
C GLN A 213 12.67 18.48 12.16
N ASN A 214 13.66 18.13 12.98
CA ASN A 214 14.98 17.71 12.48
C ASN A 214 14.92 16.39 11.70
N VAL A 215 14.07 15.45 12.12
CA VAL A 215 13.89 14.15 11.48
C VAL A 215 12.41 13.78 11.52
N VAL A 216 11.87 13.37 10.37
CA VAL A 216 10.47 12.96 10.22
C VAL A 216 10.43 11.49 9.78
N PRO A 217 9.62 10.64 10.43
CA PRO A 217 9.45 9.25 9.99
C PRO A 217 8.89 9.13 8.56
N ASP A 218 9.42 8.18 7.78
CA ASP A 218 8.99 7.91 6.40
C ASP A 218 7.47 7.72 6.28
N ALA A 219 6.85 7.03 7.23
CA ALA A 219 5.39 6.82 7.25
C ALA A 219 4.59 8.14 7.30
N ALA A 220 5.08 9.17 8.02
CA ALA A 220 4.42 10.47 8.08
C ALA A 220 4.59 11.24 6.77
N LEU A 221 5.79 11.21 6.20
CA LEU A 221 6.06 11.81 4.89
C LEU A 221 5.19 11.16 3.80
N ARG A 222 5.10 9.82 3.78
CA ARG A 222 4.28 9.07 2.83
C ARG A 222 2.81 9.47 2.90
N VAL A 223 2.24 9.55 4.10
CA VAL A 223 0.83 9.96 4.28
C VAL A 223 0.61 11.40 3.83
N ALA A 224 1.50 12.32 4.22
CA ALA A 224 1.37 13.73 3.83
C ALA A 224 1.44 13.90 2.31
N VAL A 225 2.47 13.34 1.66
CA VAL A 225 2.63 13.40 0.20
C VAL A 225 1.47 12.68 -0.51
N TRP A 226 1.00 11.56 0.03
CA TRP A 226 -0.17 10.87 -0.49
C TRP A 226 -1.41 11.78 -0.52
N TYR A 227 -1.64 12.51 0.57
CA TYR A 227 -2.77 13.42 0.69
C TYR A 227 -2.59 14.64 -0.22
N MET A 228 -1.36 15.13 -0.39
CA MET A 228 -1.05 16.20 -1.34
C MET A 228 -1.42 15.80 -2.77
N LEU A 229 -1.06 14.58 -3.20
CA LEU A 229 -1.46 14.04 -4.49
C LEU A 229 -2.98 13.98 -4.64
N GLY A 230 -3.69 13.63 -3.58
CA GLY A 230 -5.15 13.55 -3.59
C GLY A 230 -5.78 14.93 -3.72
N LEU A 231 -5.29 15.90 -2.95
CA LEU A 231 -5.85 17.25 -2.89
C LEU A 231 -5.36 18.17 -4.02
N GLY A 232 -4.48 17.69 -4.90
CA GLY A 232 -3.98 18.47 -6.03
C GLY A 232 -2.78 19.37 -5.73
N MET A 233 -2.10 19.15 -4.61
CA MET A 233 -0.90 19.89 -4.19
C MET A 233 0.37 19.27 -4.82
N PHE A 234 0.35 19.10 -6.14
CA PHE A 234 1.39 18.37 -6.89
C PHE A 234 2.74 19.10 -6.87
N ALA A 235 2.71 20.43 -6.98
CA ALA A 235 3.92 21.26 -6.99
C ALA A 235 4.67 21.14 -5.64
N GLU A 236 3.94 21.21 -4.53
CA GLU A 236 4.47 21.01 -3.18
C GLU A 236 5.10 19.62 -3.04
N ALA A 237 4.38 18.58 -3.46
CA ALA A 237 4.89 17.20 -3.44
C ALA A 237 6.13 16.98 -4.32
N ALA A 238 6.25 17.69 -5.45
CA ALA A 238 7.33 17.50 -6.43
C ALA A 238 8.63 18.28 -6.12
N THR A 239 8.51 19.40 -5.40
CA THR A 239 9.60 20.37 -5.23
C THR A 239 10.20 20.39 -3.83
N ASP A 240 9.46 19.98 -2.80
CA ASP A 240 9.92 20.06 -1.42
C ASP A 240 11.09 19.09 -1.13
N SER A 241 12.15 19.62 -0.51
CA SER A 241 13.36 18.86 -0.19
C SER A 241 13.10 17.74 0.82
N LEU A 242 12.10 17.89 1.69
CA LEU A 242 11.73 16.88 2.69
C LEU A 242 11.17 15.61 2.04
N ALA A 243 10.54 15.72 0.86
CA ALA A 243 9.99 14.60 0.11
C ALA A 243 10.95 14.02 -0.95
N ARG A 244 11.86 14.84 -1.49
CA ARG A 244 12.62 14.54 -2.71
C ARG A 244 13.48 13.26 -2.67
N GLU A 245 14.16 13.02 -1.56
CA GLU A 245 15.04 11.84 -1.41
C GLU A 245 14.30 10.60 -0.89
N PRO A 246 13.57 10.65 0.24
CA PRO A 246 12.97 9.44 0.82
C PRO A 246 11.80 8.89 0.00
N LEU A 247 11.12 9.74 -0.79
CA LEU A 247 9.87 9.42 -1.49
C LEU A 247 9.98 9.59 -3.00
N THR A 248 11.10 9.14 -3.57
CA THR A 248 11.35 9.23 -5.02
C THR A 248 10.19 8.66 -5.84
N ASP A 249 9.49 7.63 -5.33
CA ASP A 249 8.30 7.07 -5.95
C ASP A 249 7.13 8.06 -6.00
N LEU A 250 6.74 8.66 -4.88
CA LEU A 250 5.60 9.58 -4.88
C LEU A 250 5.90 10.91 -5.59
N VAL A 251 7.15 11.37 -5.53
CA VAL A 251 7.62 12.58 -6.23
C VAL A 251 7.53 12.42 -7.74
N VAL A 252 7.87 11.25 -8.26
CA VAL A 252 7.75 10.94 -9.70
C VAL A 252 6.27 10.96 -10.13
N ILE A 253 5.37 10.44 -9.30
CA ILE A 253 3.91 10.52 -9.55
C ILE A 253 3.43 11.97 -9.55
N ALA A 254 3.88 12.79 -8.60
CA ALA A 254 3.53 14.21 -8.54
C ALA A 254 3.95 14.95 -9.82
N LYS A 255 5.20 14.77 -10.25
CA LYS A 255 5.73 15.35 -11.50
C LYS A 255 4.96 14.88 -12.73
N TRP A 256 4.51 13.63 -12.74
CA TRP A 256 3.72 13.10 -13.84
C TRP A 256 2.35 13.77 -13.95
N PHE A 257 1.67 14.02 -12.82
CA PHE A 257 0.43 14.79 -12.79
C PHE A 257 0.63 16.21 -13.31
N ASP A 258 1.81 16.79 -13.04
CA ASP A 258 2.26 18.09 -13.53
C ASP A 258 2.75 18.07 -15.00
N GLY A 259 2.60 16.94 -15.70
CA GLY A 259 2.86 16.82 -17.13
C GLY A 259 4.25 16.30 -17.51
N SER A 260 5.13 16.06 -16.54
CA SER A 260 6.44 15.45 -16.81
C SER A 260 6.31 14.00 -17.31
N PRO A 261 7.21 13.51 -18.17
CA PRO A 261 7.25 12.09 -18.53
C PRO A 261 7.69 11.23 -17.34
N LEU A 262 7.19 10.00 -17.25
CA LEU A 262 7.73 9.05 -16.28
C LEU A 262 9.17 8.64 -16.64
N PRO A 263 10.10 8.59 -15.68
CA PRO A 263 11.43 8.01 -15.91
C PRO A 263 11.31 6.53 -16.24
N HIS A 264 12.26 5.91 -16.96
CA HIS A 264 12.28 4.45 -17.13
C HIS A 264 12.54 3.74 -15.79
N PRO A 265 11.94 2.56 -15.53
CA PRO A 265 12.11 1.90 -14.24
C PRO A 265 13.47 1.24 -14.25
N GLU A 266 14.32 1.56 -13.28
CA GLU A 266 15.57 0.84 -13.11
C GLU A 266 15.30 -0.65 -12.87
N LYS A 267 16.18 -1.49 -13.41
CA LYS A 267 16.06 -2.94 -13.32
C LYS A 267 16.18 -3.35 -11.84
N GLY A 268 15.09 -3.86 -11.26
CA GLY A 268 15.05 -4.30 -9.85
C GLY A 268 14.45 -3.28 -8.87
N SER A 269 14.07 -2.09 -9.35
CA SER A 269 13.31 -1.14 -8.51
C SER A 269 11.95 -1.72 -8.14
N LYS A 270 11.62 -1.73 -6.84
CA LYS A 270 10.27 -1.97 -6.33
C LYS A 270 9.39 -0.77 -6.72
N ALA A 271 8.99 -0.71 -7.98
CA ALA A 271 8.12 0.35 -8.46
C ALA A 271 6.78 0.26 -7.73
N HIS A 272 6.38 1.35 -7.08
CA HIS A 272 5.05 1.49 -6.48
C HIS A 272 3.98 1.08 -7.50
N ALA A 273 2.89 0.44 -7.07
CA ALA A 273 1.81 -0.05 -7.93
C ALA A 273 1.30 1.00 -8.93
N LEU A 274 1.27 2.24 -8.47
CA LEU A 274 0.93 3.46 -9.21
C LEU A 274 1.91 3.78 -10.32
N HIS A 275 3.23 3.64 -10.12
CA HIS A 275 4.21 3.78 -11.19
C HIS A 275 3.95 2.79 -12.30
N MET A 276 3.70 1.54 -11.92
CA MET A 276 3.35 0.52 -12.90
C MET A 276 2.04 0.89 -13.60
N PHE A 277 1.02 1.28 -12.85
CA PHE A 277 -0.27 1.70 -13.39
C PHE A 277 -0.19 2.88 -14.37
N ILE A 278 0.61 3.91 -14.04
CA ILE A 278 0.80 5.07 -14.90
C ILE A 278 1.56 4.68 -16.16
N ARG A 279 2.68 3.93 -16.06
CA ARG A 279 3.39 3.40 -17.23
C ARG A 279 2.47 2.60 -18.13
N TRP A 280 1.57 1.83 -17.53
CA TRP A 280 0.58 1.06 -18.26
C TRP A 280 -0.40 1.93 -18.99
N SER A 281 -0.88 2.98 -18.34
CA SER A 281 -1.75 3.98 -18.96
C SER A 281 -1.03 4.65 -20.14
N GLU A 282 0.22 5.05 -19.98
CA GLU A 282 1.06 5.61 -21.05
C GLU A 282 1.33 4.60 -22.18
N TYR A 283 1.65 3.35 -21.85
CA TYR A 283 1.88 2.31 -22.85
C TYR A 283 0.63 2.01 -23.67
N LEU A 284 -0.54 1.97 -23.02
CA LEU A 284 -1.82 1.78 -23.69
C LEU A 284 -2.18 3.00 -24.57
N MET A 285 -1.75 4.20 -24.19
CA MET A 285 -1.86 5.41 -25.02
C MET A 285 -1.01 5.31 -26.29
N GLU A 286 0.23 4.81 -26.19
CA GLU A 286 1.15 4.69 -27.33
C GLU A 286 0.87 3.46 -28.20
N ARG A 287 0.41 2.36 -27.60
CA ARG A 287 0.18 1.08 -28.26
C ARG A 287 -1.12 0.46 -27.78
N ARG A 288 -2.03 0.17 -28.72
CA ARG A 288 -3.35 -0.44 -28.43
C ARG A 288 -3.29 -1.76 -27.65
N ARG A 289 -2.15 -2.48 -27.64
CA ARG A 289 -1.94 -3.70 -26.84
C ARG A 289 -0.52 -3.82 -26.30
N PRO A 290 -0.35 -4.25 -25.04
CA PRO A 290 0.96 -4.56 -24.48
C PRO A 290 1.55 -5.90 -24.93
N PRO A 291 2.88 -5.99 -25.02
CA PRO A 291 3.59 -7.26 -25.12
C PRO A 291 3.32 -8.10 -23.87
N LEU A 292 3.13 -9.41 -24.07
CA LEU A 292 2.96 -10.37 -22.99
C LEU A 292 4.09 -10.29 -21.96
N SER A 293 5.33 -10.03 -22.39
CA SER A 293 6.47 -9.85 -21.50
C SER A 293 6.32 -8.67 -20.53
N THR A 294 5.67 -7.58 -20.96
CA THR A 294 5.40 -6.41 -20.12
C THR A 294 4.29 -6.70 -19.12
N VAL A 295 3.23 -7.40 -19.55
CA VAL A 295 2.16 -7.92 -18.68
C VAL A 295 2.75 -8.80 -17.58
N TRP A 296 3.53 -9.82 -17.97
CA TRP A 296 4.15 -10.75 -17.03
C TRP A 296 5.09 -10.06 -16.04
N ARG A 297 5.96 -9.16 -16.51
CA ARG A 297 6.87 -8.41 -15.64
C ARG A 297 6.11 -7.55 -14.64
N SER A 298 4.97 -7.01 -15.02
CA SER A 298 4.15 -6.15 -14.14
C SER A 298 3.37 -6.94 -13.10
N LEU A 299 2.89 -8.13 -13.46
CA LEU A 299 2.29 -9.07 -12.52
C LEU A 299 3.30 -9.58 -11.49
N TRP A 300 4.57 -9.69 -11.88
CA TRP A 300 5.66 -10.12 -11.00
C TRP A 300 6.17 -9.00 -10.09
N LEU A 301 6.18 -7.75 -10.57
CA LEU A 301 6.59 -6.58 -9.80
C LEU A 301 5.50 -6.09 -8.83
N ALA A 302 4.22 -6.28 -9.16
CA ALA A 302 3.14 -5.93 -8.26
C ALA A 302 3.01 -7.02 -7.18
N GLN A 303 3.19 -6.67 -5.91
CA GLN A 303 3.07 -7.59 -4.77
C GLN A 303 1.87 -7.19 -3.89
N GLY A 304 1.16 -8.17 -3.30
CA GLY A 304 0.07 -7.90 -2.35
C GLY A 304 -1.23 -7.35 -2.95
N GLN A 305 -1.86 -6.36 -2.29
CA GLN A 305 -3.12 -5.76 -2.74
C GLN A 305 -2.95 -5.04 -4.09
N ASP A 306 -1.77 -4.44 -4.28
CA ASP A 306 -1.34 -3.80 -5.53
C ASP A 306 -1.33 -4.77 -6.71
N GLN A 307 -0.95 -6.03 -6.47
CA GLN A 307 -0.99 -7.08 -7.48
C GLN A 307 -2.42 -7.33 -7.95
N VAL A 308 -3.38 -7.40 -7.04
CA VAL A 308 -4.79 -7.63 -7.39
C VAL A 308 -5.32 -6.47 -8.22
N PHE A 309 -5.03 -5.23 -7.80
CA PHE A 309 -5.43 -4.02 -8.50
C PHE A 309 -4.82 -3.92 -9.90
N VAL A 310 -3.49 -3.99 -9.99
CA VAL A 310 -2.75 -3.93 -11.26
C VAL A 310 -3.16 -5.09 -12.17
N SER A 311 -3.25 -6.32 -11.67
CA SER A 311 -3.68 -7.49 -12.46
C SER A 311 -5.10 -7.32 -13.00
N GLN A 312 -6.03 -6.75 -12.22
CA GLN A 312 -7.42 -6.57 -12.67
C GLN A 312 -7.52 -5.46 -13.72
N MET A 313 -6.81 -4.36 -13.53
CA MET A 313 -6.72 -3.29 -14.51
C MET A 313 -6.07 -3.77 -15.82
N LEU A 314 -4.95 -4.51 -15.72
CA LEU A 314 -4.25 -5.09 -16.87
C LEU A 314 -5.10 -6.09 -17.63
N LEU A 315 -5.80 -6.99 -16.94
CA LEU A 315 -6.67 -7.95 -17.60
C LEU A 315 -7.85 -7.26 -18.28
N THR A 316 -8.40 -6.22 -17.66
CA THR A 316 -9.55 -5.50 -18.23
C THR A 316 -9.12 -4.67 -19.45
N ALA A 317 -7.95 -4.01 -19.40
CA ALA A 317 -7.36 -3.27 -20.51
C ALA A 317 -6.88 -4.15 -21.67
N THR A 318 -6.23 -5.29 -21.37
CA THR A 318 -5.61 -6.16 -22.39
C THR A 318 -6.65 -7.03 -23.09
N PHE A 319 -7.64 -7.53 -22.36
CA PHE A 319 -8.55 -8.53 -22.90
C PHE A 319 -9.90 -7.96 -23.34
N GLY A 320 -10.30 -6.75 -22.95
CA GLY A 320 -11.62 -6.17 -23.31
C GLY A 320 -12.83 -7.04 -22.93
N LEU A 321 -12.61 -8.13 -22.20
CA LEU A 321 -13.47 -9.32 -22.16
C LEU A 321 -14.36 -9.38 -20.92
N HIS A 322 -14.59 -8.25 -20.25
CA HIS A 322 -15.37 -8.25 -19.02
C HIS A 322 -16.69 -7.52 -19.18
N LYS A 323 -17.77 -8.31 -19.16
CA LYS A 323 -19.18 -7.90 -19.04
C LYS A 323 -19.30 -6.74 -18.02
N HIS A 324 -20.15 -5.74 -18.28
CA HIS A 324 -20.41 -4.59 -17.40
C HIS A 324 -20.54 -4.96 -15.90
N ARG A 325 -21.12 -6.12 -15.57
CA ARG A 325 -21.25 -6.61 -14.19
C ARG A 325 -19.91 -6.82 -13.46
N ARG A 326 -18.87 -7.32 -14.15
CA ARG A 326 -17.53 -7.50 -13.57
C ARG A 326 -16.80 -6.16 -13.41
N ARG A 327 -16.98 -5.23 -14.35
CA ARG A 327 -16.49 -3.84 -14.26
C ARG A 327 -17.14 -3.08 -13.10
N ARG A 328 -18.47 -3.19 -12.94
CA ARG A 328 -19.21 -2.60 -11.81
C ARG A 328 -18.80 -3.23 -10.47
N ASN A 329 -18.67 -4.56 -10.41
CA ASN A 329 -18.18 -5.22 -9.19
C ASN A 329 -16.74 -4.82 -8.85
N PHE A 330 -15.89 -4.54 -9.85
CA PHE A 330 -14.55 -4.01 -9.65
C PHE A 330 -14.60 -2.61 -9.05
N MET A 331 -15.34 -1.69 -9.65
CA MET A 331 -15.51 -0.33 -9.13
C MET A 331 -16.10 -0.34 -7.71
N CYS A 332 -17.14 -1.14 -7.45
CA CYS A 332 -17.72 -1.27 -6.12
C CYS A 332 -16.78 -1.94 -5.11
N ARG A 333 -15.90 -2.85 -5.54
CA ARG A 333 -14.87 -3.42 -4.66
C ARG A 333 -13.77 -2.40 -4.38
N LEU A 334 -13.43 -1.56 -5.36
CA LEU A 334 -12.49 -0.46 -5.18
C LEU A 334 -12.99 0.58 -4.20
N GLU A 335 -14.27 0.95 -4.32
CA GLU A 335 -14.94 1.85 -3.38
C GLU A 335 -14.99 1.27 -1.95
N ARG A 336 -15.05 -0.06 -1.83
CA ARG A 336 -15.10 -0.78 -0.55
C ARG A 336 -13.73 -1.10 0.03
N SER A 337 -12.69 -1.19 -0.79
CA SER A 337 -11.31 -1.33 -0.33
C SER A 337 -10.83 0.02 0.18
N ARG A 338 -11.12 0.30 1.45
CA ARG A 338 -10.63 1.42 2.27
C ARG A 338 -10.56 2.76 1.51
N VAL A 339 -11.63 3.54 1.71
CA VAL A 339 -11.85 4.92 1.24
C VAL A 339 -10.65 5.87 1.47
N GLU A 340 -9.77 5.54 2.41
CA GLU A 340 -8.59 6.31 2.85
C GLU A 340 -7.52 6.60 1.79
N TRP A 341 -7.42 5.77 0.75
CA TRP A 341 -6.34 5.87 -0.23
C TRP A 341 -6.84 6.35 -1.61
N PHE A 342 -8.12 6.65 -1.76
CA PHE A 342 -8.78 6.53 -3.05
C PHE A 342 -8.49 7.66 -4.07
N LEU A 343 -8.25 8.91 -3.68
CA LEU A 343 -8.28 10.02 -4.65
C LEU A 343 -7.12 10.09 -5.64
N PRO A 344 -5.84 9.91 -5.26
CA PRO A 344 -4.78 9.76 -6.26
C PRO A 344 -5.07 8.62 -7.24
N TYR A 345 -5.56 7.49 -6.73
CA TYR A 345 -5.99 6.36 -7.57
C TYR A 345 -7.20 6.73 -8.45
N LEU A 346 -8.15 7.52 -7.98
CA LEU A 346 -9.30 7.96 -8.76
C LEU A 346 -8.90 8.84 -9.94
N HIS A 347 -8.02 9.81 -9.71
CA HIS A 347 -7.50 10.65 -10.77
C HIS A 347 -6.80 9.81 -11.84
N LEU A 348 -5.97 8.85 -11.40
CA LEU A 348 -5.28 7.91 -12.29
C LEU A 348 -6.24 6.99 -13.05
N LEU A 349 -7.22 6.40 -12.36
CA LEU A 349 -8.24 5.55 -12.96
C LEU A 349 -9.10 6.34 -13.95
N CYS A 350 -9.42 7.59 -13.65
CA CYS A 350 -10.18 8.45 -14.56
C CYS A 350 -9.39 8.65 -15.86
N ILE A 351 -8.09 8.93 -15.78
CA ILE A 351 -7.21 9.03 -16.95
C ILE A 351 -7.16 7.70 -17.71
N ALA A 352 -6.90 6.59 -17.02
CA ALA A 352 -6.80 5.28 -17.67
C ALA A 352 -8.10 4.85 -18.36
N THR A 353 -9.26 5.03 -17.71
CA THR A 353 -10.57 4.69 -18.29
C THR A 353 -10.89 5.55 -19.51
N ALA A 354 -10.57 6.85 -19.48
CA ALA A 354 -10.75 7.74 -20.62
C ALA A 354 -9.94 7.25 -21.82
N ARG A 355 -8.67 6.90 -21.58
CA ARG A 355 -7.77 6.38 -22.62
C ARG A 355 -8.19 5.02 -23.16
N LEU A 356 -8.90 4.22 -22.37
CA LEU A 356 -9.46 2.93 -22.78
C LEU A 356 -10.82 3.05 -23.51
N GLY A 357 -11.35 4.27 -23.66
CA GLY A 357 -12.67 4.50 -24.28
C GLY A 357 -13.83 4.02 -23.40
N TRP A 358 -13.63 3.90 -22.08
CA TRP A 358 -14.67 3.43 -21.15
C TRP A 358 -15.52 4.60 -20.66
N GLU A 359 -16.29 5.18 -21.56
CA GLU A 359 -16.98 6.45 -21.33
C GLU A 359 -17.87 6.47 -20.08
N ALA A 360 -18.62 5.40 -19.81
CA ALA A 360 -19.50 5.33 -18.63
C ALA A 360 -18.69 5.36 -17.32
N GLU A 361 -17.62 4.57 -17.24
CA GLU A 361 -16.72 4.54 -16.09
C GLU A 361 -15.93 5.84 -15.95
N THR A 362 -15.47 6.43 -17.06
CA THR A 362 -14.81 7.74 -17.05
C THR A 362 -15.74 8.83 -16.55
N ARG A 363 -17.01 8.87 -17.00
CA ARG A 363 -17.99 9.85 -16.53
C ARG A 363 -18.28 9.68 -15.03
N PHE A 364 -18.44 8.44 -14.58
CA PHE A 364 -18.65 8.13 -13.16
C PHE A 364 -17.47 8.62 -12.30
N LEU A 365 -16.24 8.33 -12.74
CA LEU A 365 -15.03 8.76 -12.06
C LEU A 365 -14.86 10.28 -12.11
N TRP A 366 -15.12 10.88 -13.27
CA TRP A 366 -15.06 12.31 -13.53
C TRP A 366 -15.99 13.11 -12.61
N GLN A 367 -17.24 12.67 -12.45
CA GLN A 367 -18.20 13.30 -11.54
C GLN A 367 -17.67 13.36 -10.10
N ARG A 368 -17.01 12.28 -9.66
CA ARG A 368 -16.41 12.25 -8.32
C ARG A 368 -15.19 13.14 -8.20
N ILE A 369 -14.29 13.14 -9.19
CA ILE A 369 -13.09 13.97 -9.10
C ILE A 369 -13.37 15.46 -9.32
N SER A 370 -14.40 15.80 -10.11
CA SER A 370 -14.80 17.19 -10.38
C SER A 370 -15.38 17.86 -9.14
N ALA A 371 -16.01 17.11 -8.25
CA ALA A 371 -16.48 17.61 -6.97
C ALA A 371 -15.33 18.13 -6.06
N PHE A 372 -14.08 17.75 -6.34
CA PHE A 372 -12.93 18.16 -5.54
C PHE A 372 -12.16 19.37 -6.10
N ASP A 373 -12.58 19.92 -7.25
CA ASP A 373 -11.96 21.08 -7.91
C ASP A 373 -10.41 21.07 -7.95
N VAL A 374 -9.85 19.91 -8.32
CA VAL A 374 -8.40 19.73 -8.46
C VAL A 374 -7.98 20.09 -9.88
N ALA A 375 -7.10 21.08 -10.05
CA ALA A 375 -6.56 21.50 -11.35
C ALA A 375 -5.18 20.86 -11.60
N TYR A 376 -4.97 20.26 -12.77
CA TYR A 376 -3.66 19.76 -13.20
C TYR A 376 -3.61 19.58 -14.73
N PRO A 377 -2.44 19.71 -15.38
CA PRO A 377 -2.31 19.68 -16.84
C PRO A 377 -2.97 18.47 -17.52
N ARG A 378 -2.84 17.27 -16.94
CA ARG A 378 -3.45 16.05 -17.49
C ARG A 378 -4.98 16.01 -17.37
N LYS A 379 -5.60 16.87 -16.57
CA LYS A 379 -7.06 17.02 -16.49
C LYS A 379 -7.64 17.65 -17.76
N GLU A 380 -6.89 18.51 -18.45
CA GLU A 380 -7.31 19.09 -19.73
C GLU A 380 -7.42 18.04 -20.84
N GLU A 381 -6.62 16.97 -20.78
CA GLU A 381 -6.74 15.81 -21.67
C GLU A 381 -8.04 15.05 -21.43
N LEU A 382 -8.45 14.90 -20.16
CA LEU A 382 -9.74 14.31 -19.77
C LEU A 382 -10.92 15.16 -20.27
N HIS A 383 -10.85 16.49 -20.10
CA HIS A 383 -11.87 17.40 -20.61
C HIS A 383 -12.04 17.29 -22.13
N ARG A 384 -10.93 17.19 -22.89
CA ARG A 384 -10.99 16.99 -24.34
C ARG A 384 -11.67 15.68 -24.72
N PHE A 385 -11.31 14.58 -24.06
CA PHE A 385 -11.95 13.27 -24.29
C PHE A 385 -13.47 13.34 -24.02
N LEU A 386 -13.86 13.88 -22.86
CA LEU A 386 -15.27 13.98 -22.48
C LEU A 386 -16.09 14.87 -23.42
N ARG A 387 -15.51 15.97 -23.93
CA ARG A 387 -16.15 16.83 -24.94
C ARG A 387 -16.31 16.16 -26.30
N GLN A 388 -15.34 15.33 -26.71
CA GLN A 388 -15.38 14.60 -27.99
C GLN A 388 -16.35 13.41 -27.96
N SER A 389 -16.59 12.83 -26.78
CA SER A 389 -17.54 11.73 -26.55
C SER A 389 -18.99 12.17 -26.32
N LEU A 390 -19.34 13.45 -26.56
CA LEU A 390 -20.71 13.96 -26.46
C LEU A 390 -21.31 14.13 -27.87
N PRO A 391 -22.56 13.68 -28.12
CA PRO A 391 -23.39 14.34 -29.11
C PRO A 391 -23.64 15.78 -28.63
N THR A 392 -23.58 16.73 -29.56
CA THR A 392 -23.47 18.19 -29.35
C THR A 392 -24.65 18.86 -28.62
N THR A 393 -25.51 18.13 -27.92
CA THR A 393 -26.82 18.61 -27.43
C THR A 393 -27.03 18.61 -25.92
N GLU A 394 -26.05 18.24 -25.09
CA GLU A 394 -26.18 18.27 -23.62
C GLU A 394 -25.04 19.03 -22.92
N LEU A 395 -24.74 20.25 -23.39
CA LEU A 395 -23.86 21.21 -22.71
C LEU A 395 -24.47 22.62 -22.74
N GLU A 396 -25.75 22.72 -22.38
CA GLU A 396 -26.37 23.96 -21.87
C GLU A 396 -26.82 23.75 -20.43
#